data_AF-A0A0F9I2X3-F1
#
_entry.id   AF-A0A0F9I2X3-F1
#
_cell.length_a   1.000
_cell.length_b   1.000
_cell.length_c   1.000
_cell.angle_alpha   90.00
_cell.angle_beta   90.00
_cell.angle_gamma   90.00
#
_symmetry.space_group_name_H-M   'P 1'
#
loop_
_entity.id
_entity.type
_entity.pdbx_description
1 polymer ?
#
loop_
_entity_poly.entity_id
_entity_poly.type
_entity_poly.pdbx_seq_one_letter_code
_entity_poly.pdbx_strand_id
1 'polypeptide(L)'
;MKYSDRDEYYYLACPYTHELSSVRELRYMAVMECYVHLIKTGISIFSPICMTHGPHNWANENRVPISHSTWLATDHPFLIKSSGMFVLQLPGWEESKGVAWETDIINGLVLPIIYIPPDEYIKHWPDELLNSSTDDVMMNTENKEQPKNA
;
A
#
# COMPACT_ATOMS: atom_id res chain seq x y z
N MET A 1 -29.51 -15.43 -3.89
CA MET A 1 -28.78 -14.17 -3.69
C MET A 1 -28.85 -13.42 -5.01
N LYS A 2 -29.59 -12.31 -5.07
CA LYS A 2 -29.66 -11.49 -6.29
C LYS A 2 -28.48 -10.52 -6.21
N TYR A 3 -27.49 -10.66 -7.09
CA TYR A 3 -26.47 -9.63 -7.27
C TYR A 3 -27.20 -8.36 -7.71
N SER A 4 -26.93 -7.23 -7.04
CA SER A 4 -27.51 -5.94 -7.41
C SER A 4 -26.99 -5.54 -8.79
N ASP A 5 -27.77 -4.79 -9.57
CA ASP A 5 -27.48 -4.42 -10.97
C ASP A 5 -26.20 -3.60 -11.21
N ARG A 6 -25.31 -3.46 -10.22
CA ARG A 6 -24.01 -2.83 -10.36
C ARG A 6 -22.94 -3.71 -9.71
N ASP A 7 -22.25 -4.49 -10.55
CA ASP A 7 -20.99 -5.20 -10.27
C ASP A 7 -19.83 -4.19 -10.10
N GLU A 8 -20.00 -3.23 -9.19
CA GLU A 8 -19.06 -2.15 -8.94
C GLU A 8 -18.05 -2.56 -7.86
N TYR A 9 -16.80 -2.13 -8.03
CA TYR A 9 -15.75 -2.25 -7.02
C TYR A 9 -14.95 -0.96 -6.96
N TYR A 10 -14.38 -0.69 -5.79
CA TYR A 10 -13.45 0.42 -5.60
C TYR A 10 -12.02 -0.10 -5.50
N TYR A 11 -11.08 0.73 -5.94
CA TYR A 11 -9.66 0.48 -5.81
C TYR A 11 -9.17 0.93 -4.42
N LEU A 12 -8.29 0.17 -3.76
CA LEU A 12 -7.68 0.55 -2.48
C LEU A 12 -6.18 0.75 -2.65
N ALA A 13 -5.78 2.01 -2.77
CA ALA A 13 -4.41 2.46 -2.89
C ALA A 13 -3.77 2.68 -1.51
N CYS A 14 -2.47 2.41 -1.40
CA CYS A 14 -1.62 2.78 -0.27
C CYS A 14 -0.15 2.81 -0.70
N PRO A 15 0.74 3.55 -0.01
CA PRO A 15 2.16 3.43 -0.27
C PRO A 15 2.64 2.00 0.03
N TYR A 16 3.59 1.51 -0.76
CA TYR A 16 4.20 0.19 -0.56
C TYR A 16 5.72 0.26 -0.46
N THR A 17 6.38 0.77 -1.51
CA THR A 17 7.84 0.81 -1.63
C THR A 17 8.51 1.49 -0.44
N HIS A 18 9.46 0.77 0.16
CA HIS A 18 10.32 1.22 1.25
C HIS A 18 11.59 0.37 1.21
N GLU A 19 12.73 0.87 1.69
CA GLU A 19 13.99 0.12 1.72
C GLU A 19 13.89 -1.10 2.66
N LEU A 20 13.40 -0.86 3.88
CA LEU A 20 13.18 -1.90 4.89
C LEU A 20 11.99 -2.81 4.53
N SER A 21 12.23 -4.12 4.48
CA SER A 21 11.19 -5.13 4.28
C SER A 21 10.17 -5.17 5.42
N SER A 22 10.58 -4.88 6.65
CA SER A 22 9.68 -4.78 7.81
C SER A 22 8.62 -3.69 7.63
N VAL A 23 8.97 -2.56 7.03
CA VAL A 23 8.01 -1.48 6.74
C VAL A 23 7.05 -1.89 5.63
N ARG A 24 7.54 -2.60 4.60
CA ARG A 24 6.65 -3.15 3.55
C ARG A 24 5.65 -4.14 4.13
N GLU A 25 6.09 -4.99 5.06
CA GLU A 25 5.22 -5.94 5.76
C GLU A 25 4.18 -5.22 6.63
N LEU A 26 4.58 -4.19 7.39
CA LEU A 26 3.64 -3.40 8.19
C LEU A 26 2.58 -2.71 7.31
N ARG A 27 3.00 -2.14 6.17
CA ARG A 27 2.08 -1.54 5.19
C ARG A 27 1.11 -2.57 4.61
N TYR A 28 1.62 -3.77 4.26
CA TYR A 28 0.80 -4.88 3.79
C TYR A 28 -0.24 -5.30 4.84
N MET A 29 0.15 -5.42 6.11
CA MET A 29 -0.77 -5.79 7.18
C MET A 29 -1.85 -4.71 7.41
N ALA A 30 -1.46 -3.43 7.37
CA ALA A 30 -2.39 -2.31 7.52
C ALA A 30 -3.42 -2.26 6.37
N VAL A 31 -2.99 -2.42 5.11
CA VAL A 31 -3.92 -2.45 3.97
C VAL A 31 -4.81 -3.70 4.00
N MET A 32 -4.32 -4.84 4.48
CA MET A 32 -5.12 -6.04 4.68
C MET A 32 -6.22 -5.82 5.73
N GLU A 33 -5.91 -5.18 6.86
CA GLU A 33 -6.90 -4.84 7.88
C GLU A 33 -7.96 -3.86 7.35
N CYS A 34 -7.53 -2.83 6.61
CA CYS A 34 -8.43 -1.89 5.94
C CYS A 34 -9.34 -2.58 4.92
N TYR A 35 -8.75 -3.46 4.07
CA TYR A 35 -9.48 -4.27 3.11
C TYR A 35 -10.58 -5.09 3.80
N VAL A 36 -10.23 -5.80 4.89
CA VAL A 36 -11.18 -6.62 5.67
C VAL A 36 -12.30 -5.75 6.26
N HIS A 37 -11.98 -4.55 6.73
CA HIS A 37 -12.99 -3.61 7.23
C HIS A 37 -13.98 -3.25 6.12
N LEU A 38 -13.50 -2.83 4.95
CA LEU A 38 -14.34 -2.38 3.83
C LEU A 38 -15.25 -3.50 3.28
N ILE A 39 -14.74 -4.74 3.16
CA ILE A 39 -15.59 -5.85 2.72
C ILE A 39 -16.66 -6.21 3.74
N LYS A 40 -16.38 -6.05 5.05
CA LYS A 40 -17.38 -6.27 6.11
C LYS A 40 -18.50 -5.24 6.07
N THR A 41 -18.24 -4.05 5.55
CA THR A 41 -19.27 -3.02 5.32
C THR A 41 -20.02 -3.21 4.00
N GLY A 42 -19.75 -4.28 3.25
CA GLY A 42 -20.41 -4.59 1.99
C GLY A 42 -19.83 -3.86 0.77
N ILE A 43 -18.63 -3.28 0.89
CA ILE A 43 -17.94 -2.61 -0.21
C ILE A 43 -17.04 -3.63 -0.92
N SER A 44 -17.29 -3.87 -2.21
CA SER A 44 -16.39 -4.65 -3.06
C SER A 44 -15.11 -3.86 -3.31
N ILE A 45 -13.95 -4.42 -2.93
CA ILE A 45 -12.64 -3.76 -3.04
C ILE A 45 -11.68 -4.62 -3.86
N PHE A 46 -10.89 -3.96 -4.70
CA PHE A 46 -9.63 -4.47 -5.23
C PHE A 46 -8.47 -3.72 -4.59
N SER A 47 -7.44 -4.41 -4.11
CA SER A 47 -6.20 -3.79 -3.64
C SER A 47 -5.00 -4.41 -4.36
N PRO A 48 -4.19 -3.60 -5.07
CA PRO A 48 -2.98 -4.09 -5.74
C PRO A 48 -2.01 -4.70 -4.73
N ILE A 49 -1.85 -4.10 -3.54
CA ILE A 49 -0.89 -4.56 -2.53
C ILE A 49 -1.33 -5.88 -1.92
N CYS A 50 -2.62 -6.06 -1.62
CA CYS A 50 -3.14 -7.36 -1.17
C CYS A 50 -2.91 -8.46 -2.21
N MET A 51 -2.96 -8.13 -3.49
CA MET A 51 -2.75 -9.07 -4.59
C MET A 51 -1.26 -9.35 -4.88
N THR A 52 -0.40 -8.34 -4.77
CA THR A 52 0.97 -8.37 -5.32
C THR A 52 2.06 -8.56 -4.28
N HIS A 53 1.81 -8.34 -2.97
CA HIS A 53 2.83 -8.52 -1.91
C HIS A 53 3.44 -9.92 -1.90
N GLY A 54 2.61 -10.96 -1.95
CA GLY A 54 3.05 -12.36 -2.02
C GLY A 54 3.88 -12.65 -3.29
N PRO A 55 3.36 -12.38 -4.51
CA PRO A 55 4.11 -12.49 -5.75
C PRO A 55 5.43 -11.70 -5.76
N HIS A 56 5.44 -10.50 -5.18
CA HIS A 56 6.64 -9.67 -5.06
C HIS A 56 7.69 -10.34 -4.18
N ASN A 57 7.31 -10.86 -3.01
CA ASN A 57 8.22 -11.59 -2.13
C ASN A 57 8.76 -12.85 -2.80
N TRP A 58 7.89 -13.63 -3.45
CA TRP A 58 8.31 -14.82 -4.20
C TRP A 58 9.30 -14.48 -5.32
N ALA A 59 9.05 -13.40 -6.08
CA ALA A 59 9.94 -12.97 -7.15
C ALA A 59 11.31 -12.55 -6.59
N ASN A 60 11.35 -11.82 -5.49
CA ASN A 60 12.60 -11.41 -4.83
C ASN A 60 13.40 -12.63 -4.32
N GLU A 61 12.75 -13.57 -3.64
CA GLU A 61 13.38 -14.80 -3.13
C GLU A 61 13.99 -15.64 -4.26
N ASN A 62 13.32 -15.68 -5.42
CA ASN A 62 13.74 -16.43 -6.60
C ASN A 62 14.59 -15.60 -7.57
N ARG A 63 14.99 -14.38 -7.19
CA ARG A 63 15.81 -13.46 -8.01
C ARG A 63 15.21 -13.19 -9.40
N VAL A 64 13.89 -13.10 -9.47
CA VAL A 64 13.15 -12.74 -10.68
C VAL A 64 12.95 -11.22 -10.68
N PRO A 65 13.68 -10.45 -11.52
CA PRO A 65 13.58 -9.00 -11.51
C PRO A 65 12.24 -8.55 -12.10
N ILE A 66 11.42 -7.90 -11.29
CA ILE A 66 10.17 -7.26 -11.73
C ILE A 66 10.26 -5.78 -11.36
N SER A 67 10.19 -4.91 -12.37
CA SER A 67 10.31 -3.48 -12.16
C SER A 67 9.01 -2.88 -11.59
N HIS A 68 9.14 -1.73 -10.93
CA HIS A 68 7.99 -0.97 -10.44
C HIS A 68 6.97 -0.67 -11.55
N SER A 69 7.43 -0.31 -12.75
CA SER A 69 6.57 -0.05 -13.90
C SER A 69 5.76 -1.28 -14.35
N THR A 70 6.32 -2.48 -14.20
CA THR A 70 5.59 -3.72 -14.51
C THR A 70 4.41 -3.92 -13.57
N TRP A 71 4.61 -3.68 -12.26
CA TRP A 71 3.51 -3.73 -11.28
C TRP A 71 2.42 -2.71 -11.60
N LEU A 72 2.77 -1.44 -11.83
CA LEU A 72 1.79 -0.41 -12.20
C LEU A 72 1.02 -0.76 -13.48
N ALA A 73 1.69 -1.34 -14.48
CA ALA A 73 1.03 -1.78 -15.71
C ALA A 73 0.05 -2.94 -15.46
N THR A 74 0.36 -3.83 -14.51
CA THR A 74 -0.56 -4.90 -14.06
C THR A 74 -1.77 -4.33 -13.33
N ASP A 75 -1.58 -3.29 -12.53
CA ASP A 75 -2.64 -2.71 -11.70
C ASP A 75 -3.57 -1.77 -12.49
N HIS A 76 -3.04 -1.13 -13.55
CA HIS A 76 -3.74 -0.14 -14.37
C HIS A 76 -5.14 -0.57 -14.86
N PRO A 77 -5.35 -1.79 -15.40
CA PRO A 77 -6.67 -2.19 -15.90
C PRO A 77 -7.72 -2.32 -14.81
N PHE A 78 -7.30 -2.60 -13.57
CA PHE A 78 -8.19 -2.64 -12.41
C PHE A 78 -8.51 -1.22 -11.93
N LEU A 79 -7.52 -0.33 -11.94
CA LEU A 79 -7.74 1.07 -11.58
C LEU A 79 -8.78 1.75 -12.48
N ILE A 80 -8.60 1.70 -13.80
CA ILE A 80 -9.46 2.44 -14.75
C ILE A 80 -10.88 1.87 -14.88
N LYS A 81 -11.10 0.63 -14.41
CA LYS A 81 -12.41 -0.03 -14.41
C LYS A 81 -13.11 0.04 -13.05
N SER A 82 -12.44 0.57 -12.03
CA SER A 82 -13.04 0.79 -10.71
C SER A 82 -14.09 1.89 -10.77
N SER A 83 -14.98 1.91 -9.79
CA SER A 83 -16.01 2.93 -9.62
C SER A 83 -15.52 4.16 -8.84
N GLY A 84 -14.24 4.17 -8.49
CA GLY A 84 -13.61 5.13 -7.61
C GLY A 84 -12.50 4.47 -6.80
N MET A 85 -11.85 5.25 -5.96
CA MET A 85 -10.69 4.81 -5.21
C MET A 85 -10.74 5.25 -3.75
N PHE A 86 -10.29 4.38 -2.86
CA PHE A 86 -9.87 4.71 -1.52
C PHE A 86 -8.35 4.84 -1.47
N VAL A 87 -7.85 5.84 -0.73
CA VAL A 87 -6.43 5.99 -0.43
C VAL A 87 -6.24 5.82 1.06
N LEU A 88 -5.60 4.73 1.48
CA LEU A 88 -5.18 4.54 2.87
C LEU A 88 -3.88 5.34 3.10
N GLN A 89 -3.99 6.40 3.89
CA GLN A 89 -2.94 7.42 4.09
C GLN A 89 -1.86 6.96 5.08
N LEU A 90 -1.27 5.78 4.83
CA LEU A 90 -0.15 5.28 5.64
C LEU A 90 1.05 6.26 5.60
N PRO A 91 1.95 6.25 6.61
CA PRO A 91 3.15 7.07 6.60
C PRO A 91 3.92 6.97 5.26
N GLY A 92 4.26 8.13 4.69
CA GLY A 92 4.93 8.25 3.38
C GLY A 92 4.01 8.18 2.15
N TRP A 93 2.69 8.36 2.32
CA TRP A 93 1.75 8.31 1.18
C TRP A 93 1.87 9.54 0.25
N GLU A 94 2.23 10.71 0.78
CA GLU A 94 2.35 11.96 0.01
C GLU A 94 3.53 11.89 -0.99
N GLU A 95 4.58 11.15 -0.65
CA GLU A 95 5.77 10.94 -1.47
C GLU A 95 5.64 9.72 -2.41
N SER A 96 4.54 8.98 -2.29
CA SER A 96 4.33 7.75 -3.06
C SER A 96 4.04 8.06 -4.52
N LYS A 97 5.02 7.80 -5.38
CA LYS A 97 4.88 7.91 -6.84
C LYS A 97 3.73 7.05 -7.39
N GLY A 98 3.51 5.88 -6.79
CA GLY A 98 2.41 4.98 -7.17
C GLY A 98 1.05 5.59 -6.85
N VAL A 99 0.87 6.05 -5.60
CA VAL A 99 -0.40 6.68 -5.17
C VAL A 99 -0.66 7.97 -5.94
N ALA A 100 0.36 8.82 -6.14
CA ALA A 100 0.23 10.03 -6.95
C ALA A 100 -0.25 9.70 -8.38
N TRP A 101 0.39 8.74 -9.03
CA TRP A 101 0.00 8.28 -10.37
C TRP A 101 -1.43 7.71 -10.41
N GLU A 102 -1.82 6.92 -9.41
CA GLU A 102 -3.18 6.38 -9.28
C GLU A 102 -4.22 7.52 -9.10
N THR A 103 -3.92 8.50 -8.24
CA THR A 103 -4.81 9.65 -8.01
C THR A 103 -4.97 10.52 -9.25
N ASP A 104 -3.90 10.73 -10.03
CA ASP A 104 -3.95 11.49 -11.28
C ASP A 104 -4.88 10.83 -12.30
N ILE A 105 -4.82 9.50 -12.42
CA ILE A 105 -5.69 8.72 -13.31
C ILE A 105 -7.15 8.84 -12.87
N ILE A 106 -7.44 8.61 -11.58
CA ILE A 106 -8.82 8.64 -11.08
C ILE A 106 -9.43 10.03 -11.19
N ASN A 107 -8.65 11.09 -10.93
CA ASN A 107 -9.07 12.46 -11.17
C ASN A 107 -9.36 12.74 -12.66
N GLY A 108 -8.51 12.22 -13.56
CA GLY A 108 -8.72 12.33 -15.01
C GLY A 108 -9.98 11.60 -15.50
N LEU A 109 -10.41 10.55 -14.80
CA LEU A 109 -11.66 9.84 -15.04
C LEU A 109 -12.88 10.49 -14.36
N VAL A 110 -12.67 11.54 -13.56
CA VAL A 110 -13.71 12.24 -12.78
C VAL A 110 -14.45 11.27 -11.85
N LEU A 111 -13.71 10.31 -11.29
CA LEU A 111 -14.22 9.33 -10.34
C LEU A 111 -13.87 9.75 -8.91
N PRO A 112 -14.67 9.32 -7.90
CA PRO A 112 -14.46 9.73 -6.52
C PRO A 112 -13.17 9.15 -5.93
N ILE A 113 -12.46 9.97 -5.15
CA ILE A 113 -11.35 9.56 -4.29
C ILE A 113 -11.75 9.82 -2.84
N ILE A 114 -11.65 8.79 -1.99
CA ILE A 114 -11.94 8.88 -0.56
C ILE A 114 -10.66 8.57 0.21
N TYR A 115 -10.24 9.50 1.05
CA TYR A 115 -9.04 9.33 1.88
C TYR A 115 -9.41 8.69 3.21
N ILE A 116 -8.68 7.63 3.57
CA ILE A 116 -8.81 6.90 4.83
C ILE A 116 -7.59 7.24 5.70
N PRO A 117 -7.78 7.93 6.83
CA PRO A 117 -6.71 8.18 7.80
C PRO A 117 -6.12 6.87 8.33
N PRO A 118 -4.83 6.85 8.70
CA PRO A 118 -4.14 5.61 9.05
C PRO A 118 -4.37 5.17 10.50
N ASP A 119 -5.00 5.98 11.35
CA ASP A 119 -5.05 5.88 12.81
C ASP A 119 -5.23 4.46 13.35
N GLU A 120 -6.34 3.80 13.01
CA GLU A 120 -6.65 2.45 13.50
C GLU A 120 -5.72 1.37 12.94
N TYR A 121 -5.11 1.62 11.78
CA TYR A 121 -4.32 0.66 11.02
C TYR A 121 -2.83 0.73 11.34
N ILE A 122 -2.39 1.76 12.06
CA ILE A 122 -0.98 1.96 12.45
C ILE A 122 -0.77 2.04 13.96
N LYS A 123 -1.82 1.89 14.79
CA LYS A 123 -1.75 1.98 16.26
C LYS A 123 -0.73 1.06 16.93
N HIS A 124 -0.31 0.00 16.25
CA HIS A 124 0.66 -0.98 16.75
C HIS A 124 2.05 -0.82 16.11
N TRP A 125 2.22 0.18 15.25
CA TRP A 125 3.51 0.45 14.62
C TRP A 125 4.47 1.09 15.63
N PRO A 126 5.78 0.81 15.52
CA PRO A 126 6.80 1.52 16.29
C PRO A 126 6.76 3.04 16.04
N ASP A 127 6.87 3.84 17.09
CA ASP A 127 6.87 5.33 17.03
C ASP A 127 7.92 5.89 16.06
N GLU A 128 9.06 5.21 15.95
CA GLU A 128 10.18 5.55 15.06
C GLU A 128 9.77 5.54 13.57
N LEU A 129 8.75 4.75 13.21
CA LEU A 129 8.23 4.62 11.85
C LEU A 129 7.02 5.55 11.59
N LEU A 130 6.49 6.19 12.63
CA LEU A 130 5.40 7.16 12.53
C LEU A 130 5.92 8.57 12.25
N ASN A 131 7.12 8.89 12.74
CA ASN A 131 7.72 10.22 12.68
C ASN A 131 8.84 10.36 11.64
N SER A 132 9.24 9.27 10.97
CA SER A 132 10.31 9.34 9.98
C SER A 132 9.76 9.83 8.64
N SER A 133 10.03 11.11 8.35
CA SER A 133 10.52 11.43 7.01
C SER A 133 11.70 10.51 6.70
N THR A 134 11.81 10.03 5.46
CA THR A 134 12.72 8.95 4.98
C THR A 134 14.19 9.04 5.41
N ASP A 135 14.64 10.14 5.99
CA ASP A 135 16.03 10.40 6.36
C ASP A 135 16.42 9.93 7.78
N ASP A 136 15.48 9.80 8.73
CA ASP A 136 15.83 9.56 10.15
C ASP A 136 16.10 8.09 10.51
N VAL A 137 15.56 7.13 9.73
CA VAL A 137 15.68 5.69 10.04
C VAL A 137 17.09 5.16 9.81
N MET A 138 17.85 5.78 8.89
CA MET A 138 19.21 5.34 8.51
C MET A 138 20.26 5.60 9.60
N MET A 139 20.00 6.48 10.57
CA MET A 139 20.96 6.79 11.64
C MET A 139 20.88 5.84 12.84
N ASN A 140 19.75 5.14 13.03
CA ASN A 140 19.54 4.28 14.20
C ASN A 140 19.90 2.80 13.96
N THR A 141 20.02 2.36 12.71
CA THR A 141 20.41 0.98 12.37
C THR A 141 21.93 0.79 12.39
N GLU A 142 22.73 1.81 12.05
CA GLU A 142 24.21 1.71 12.10
C GLU A 142 24.79 1.66 13.53
N ASN A 143 24.04 2.10 14.55
CA ASN A 143 24.49 2.10 15.95
C ASN A 143 24.28 0.77 16.71
N LYS A 144 23.67 -0.25 16.09
CA LYS A 144 23.40 -1.55 16.75
C LYS A 144 24.34 -2.69 16.35
N GLU A 145 25.26 -2.48 15.40
CA GLU A 145 26.25 -3.49 15.00
C GLU A 145 27.69 -3.03 15.21
N GLN A 146 28.11 -2.93 16.47
CA GLN A 146 29.51 -3.15 16.83
C GLN A 146 29.60 -4.12 18.01
N PRO A 147 30.02 -5.37 17.81
CA PRO A 147 30.36 -6.23 18.94
C PRO A 147 31.57 -5.65 19.66
N LYS A 148 31.42 -5.40 20.97
CA LYS A 148 32.52 -5.09 21.87
C LYS A 148 33.51 -6.27 21.85
N ASN A 149 34.67 -6.05 21.25
CA ASN A 149 35.82 -6.94 21.40
C ASN A 149 36.16 -7.08 22.89
N ALA A 150 36.20 -8.33 23.37
CA ALA A 150 36.86 -8.75 24.60
C ALA A 150 37.58 -10.08 24.33
#